data_AF-A0A6J7BW82-F1
#
_entry.id   AF-A0A6J7BW82-F1
#
_cell.length_a   1.000
_cell.length_b   1.000
_cell.length_c   1.000
_cell.angle_alpha   90.00
_cell.angle_beta   90.00
_cell.angle_gamma   90.00
#
_symmetry.space_group_name_H-M   'P 1'
#
loop_
_entity.id
_entity.type
_entity.pdbx_description
1 polymer ?
#
loop_
_entity_poly.entity_id
_entity_poly.type
_entity_poly.pdbx_seq_one_letter_code
_entity_poly.pdbx_strand_id
1 'polypeptide(L)'
;MRTAFLLAYPRQEIVDKLMKPIDPKAVVVGSTIAMPTDEGYASFIAGNGSAKYLAGTQKTRTAAALKLVRKYYPTAGVNNQPIKINLLWGSPGNTRRASEAAMVIAEEKKAGFAVTAPATSGWGGKLDSSAYDAHFFIFDSTAALQDGQACGIYKSTGGGNYIGYNNSQVDAVCEKLQAKQLSPSEARRLRMTMEKYVMDDAAVAGIFQNPNVSAWDSALSGIKPGQYSPSLFWNFWEWHY
;
A
#
# COMPACT_ATOMS: atom_id res chain seq x y z
N MET A 1 11.09 -8.32 -11.95
CA MET A 1 9.96 -9.16 -11.47
C MET A 1 8.94 -8.38 -10.64
N ARG A 2 9.31 -7.69 -9.55
CA ARG A 2 8.38 -6.88 -8.73
C ARG A 2 7.47 -5.95 -9.54
N THR A 3 8.03 -5.20 -10.50
CA THR A 3 7.23 -4.33 -11.39
C THR A 3 6.15 -5.09 -12.16
N ALA A 4 6.44 -6.30 -12.64
CA ALA A 4 5.45 -7.09 -13.38
C ALA A 4 4.30 -7.51 -12.46
N PHE A 5 4.61 -8.00 -11.25
CA PHE A 5 3.62 -8.34 -10.24
C PHE A 5 2.74 -7.12 -9.89
N LEU A 6 3.34 -5.98 -9.51
CA LEU A 6 2.57 -4.78 -9.15
C LEU A 6 1.76 -4.16 -10.31
N LEU A 7 2.15 -4.38 -11.57
CA LEU A 7 1.36 -3.96 -12.73
C LEU A 7 0.11 -4.82 -12.91
N ALA A 8 0.23 -6.14 -12.73
CA ALA A 8 -0.88 -7.08 -12.88
C ALA A 8 -1.83 -7.07 -11.67
N TYR A 9 -1.38 -6.54 -10.53
CA TYR A 9 -2.18 -6.50 -9.32
C TYR A 9 -3.53 -5.77 -9.53
N PRO A 10 -4.69 -6.39 -9.23
CA PRO A 10 -6.03 -5.92 -9.61
C PRO A 10 -6.60 -4.84 -8.67
N ARG A 11 -5.84 -3.75 -8.45
CA ARG A 11 -6.19 -2.72 -7.45
C ARG A 11 -7.55 -2.07 -7.67
N GLN A 12 -7.92 -1.80 -8.92
CA GLN A 12 -9.21 -1.21 -9.25
C GLN A 12 -10.37 -2.15 -8.93
N GLU A 13 -10.24 -3.43 -9.27
CA GLU A 13 -11.28 -4.43 -8.97
C GLU A 13 -11.47 -4.58 -7.46
N ILE A 14 -10.36 -4.59 -6.70
CA ILE A 14 -10.39 -4.63 -5.23
C ILE A 14 -11.15 -3.41 -4.67
N VAL A 15 -10.82 -2.20 -5.12
CA VAL A 15 -11.50 -0.97 -4.69
C VAL A 15 -12.99 -1.02 -5.03
N ASP A 16 -13.33 -1.39 -6.27
CA ASP A 16 -14.71 -1.39 -6.75
C ASP A 16 -15.58 -2.40 -6.01
N LYS A 17 -15.05 -3.60 -5.73
CA LYS A 17 -15.82 -4.68 -5.10
C LYS A 17 -15.84 -4.62 -3.59
N LEU A 18 -14.76 -4.15 -2.95
CA LEU A 18 -14.63 -4.22 -1.49
C LEU A 18 -14.75 -2.87 -0.79
N MET A 19 -14.37 -1.76 -1.45
CA MET A 19 -14.37 -0.44 -0.81
C MET A 19 -15.58 0.39 -1.19
N LYS A 20 -15.91 0.48 -2.49
CA LYS A 20 -17.04 1.31 -2.96
C LYS A 20 -18.40 0.98 -2.36
N PRO A 21 -18.72 -0.28 -1.98
CA PRO A 21 -19.95 -0.57 -1.25
C PRO A 21 -20.04 0.08 0.14
N ILE A 22 -18.90 0.46 0.73
CA ILE A 22 -18.80 1.09 2.07
C ILE A 22 -18.57 2.60 1.91
N ASP A 23 -17.66 2.99 1.03
CA ASP A 23 -17.34 4.37 0.68
C ASP A 23 -17.37 4.54 -0.85
N PRO A 24 -18.48 5.05 -1.42
CA PRO A 24 -18.61 5.26 -2.86
C PRO A 24 -17.53 6.18 -3.47
N LYS A 25 -16.83 6.97 -2.65
CA LYS A 25 -15.74 7.87 -3.07
C LYS A 25 -14.37 7.19 -3.03
N ALA A 26 -14.29 5.93 -2.60
CA ALA A 26 -13.03 5.20 -2.55
C ALA A 26 -12.34 5.15 -3.92
N VAL A 27 -11.04 5.44 -3.92
CA VAL A 27 -10.18 5.44 -5.11
C VAL A 27 -9.01 4.49 -4.93
N VAL A 28 -8.43 4.05 -6.04
CA VAL A 28 -7.11 3.42 -6.00
C VAL A 28 -6.10 4.49 -5.59
N VAL A 29 -5.42 4.26 -4.46
CA VAL A 29 -4.45 5.24 -3.95
C VAL A 29 -3.16 5.21 -4.79
N GLY A 30 -2.66 6.39 -5.13
CA GLY A 30 -1.37 6.60 -5.81
C GLY A 30 -0.19 6.78 -4.85
N SER A 31 -0.43 6.79 -3.54
CA SER A 31 0.61 6.92 -2.52
C SER A 31 0.31 5.98 -1.36
N THR A 32 1.38 5.57 -0.69
CA THR A 32 1.42 4.81 0.56
C THR A 32 1.78 5.68 1.76
N ILE A 33 2.13 6.95 1.51
CA ILE A 33 2.57 7.88 2.55
C ILE A 33 1.81 9.20 2.53
N ALA A 34 1.01 9.49 1.52
CA ALA A 34 0.09 10.63 1.45
C ALA A 34 -1.34 10.11 1.27
N MET A 35 -2.30 10.80 1.85
CA MET A 35 -3.72 10.44 1.79
C MET A 35 -4.43 11.21 0.67
N PRO A 36 -5.45 10.62 0.01
CA PRO A 36 -6.24 11.31 -1.02
C PRO A 36 -6.86 12.64 -0.57
N THR A 37 -7.10 12.81 0.73
CA THR A 37 -7.64 14.03 1.35
C THR A 37 -6.58 15.09 1.65
N ASP A 38 -5.29 14.77 1.52
CA ASP A 38 -4.21 15.71 1.80
C ASP A 38 -4.17 16.83 0.76
N GLU A 39 -3.93 18.06 1.24
CA GLU A 39 -3.67 19.18 0.35
C GLU A 39 -2.44 18.90 -0.54
N GLY A 40 -2.63 18.98 -1.86
CA GLY A 40 -1.57 18.71 -2.83
C GLY A 40 -1.37 17.23 -3.18
N TYR A 41 -2.29 16.33 -2.80
CA TYR A 41 -2.20 14.91 -3.17
C TYR A 41 -2.00 14.68 -4.67
N ALA A 42 -2.76 15.39 -5.52
CA ALA A 42 -2.69 15.24 -6.98
C ALA A 42 -1.29 15.56 -7.54
N SER A 43 -0.64 16.63 -7.05
CA SER A 43 0.73 16.97 -7.47
C SER A 43 1.76 16.01 -6.89
N PHE A 44 1.52 15.49 -5.68
CA PHE A 44 2.37 14.49 -5.05
C PHE A 44 2.40 13.18 -5.86
N ILE A 45 1.25 12.64 -6.23
CA ILE A 45 1.18 11.38 -7.01
C ILE A 45 1.63 11.55 -8.47
N ALA A 46 1.58 12.77 -9.00
CA ALA A 46 2.15 13.07 -10.32
C ALA A 46 3.69 12.96 -10.32
N GLY A 47 4.35 13.25 -9.18
CA GLY A 47 5.81 13.23 -9.05
C GLY A 47 6.40 12.00 -8.35
N ASN A 48 5.61 11.20 -7.63
CA ASN A 48 6.09 10.06 -6.84
C ASN A 48 6.31 8.76 -7.65
N GLY A 49 6.14 8.77 -8.98
CA GLY A 49 6.36 7.59 -9.83
C GLY A 49 5.24 6.54 -9.84
N SER A 50 4.12 6.76 -9.12
CA SER A 50 3.00 5.82 -9.07
C SER A 50 2.20 5.71 -10.38
N ALA A 51 2.29 6.73 -11.24
CA ALA A 51 1.53 6.83 -12.50
C ALA A 51 1.65 5.58 -13.39
N LYS A 52 2.82 4.93 -13.42
CA LYS A 52 3.05 3.71 -14.22
C LYS A 52 2.15 2.53 -13.80
N TYR A 53 1.74 2.47 -12.54
CA TYR A 53 0.85 1.43 -12.03
C TYR A 53 -0.63 1.77 -12.22
N LEU A 54 -0.96 3.04 -12.50
CA LEU A 54 -2.33 3.52 -12.70
C LEU A 54 -2.68 3.68 -14.17
N ALA A 55 -1.68 3.76 -15.05
CA ALA A 55 -1.88 4.00 -16.47
C ALA A 55 -2.68 2.89 -17.17
N GLY A 56 -3.53 3.28 -18.12
CA GLY A 56 -4.30 2.38 -18.97
C GLY A 56 -5.36 1.57 -18.21
N THR A 57 -5.76 0.46 -18.83
CA THR A 57 -6.72 -0.50 -18.25
C THR A 57 -5.99 -1.62 -17.51
N GLN A 58 -6.72 -2.37 -16.68
CA GLN A 58 -6.18 -3.58 -16.05
C GLN A 58 -5.62 -4.55 -17.10
N LYS A 59 -6.37 -4.81 -18.18
CA LYS A 59 -5.94 -5.67 -19.28
C LYS A 59 -4.61 -5.24 -19.90
N THR A 60 -4.40 -3.93 -20.12
CA THR A 60 -3.15 -3.43 -20.69
C THR A 60 -1.97 -3.57 -19.73
N ARG A 61 -2.18 -3.37 -18.43
CA ARG A 61 -1.13 -3.55 -17.42
C ARG A 61 -0.77 -5.02 -17.23
N THR A 62 -1.75 -5.92 -17.18
CA THR A 62 -1.55 -7.37 -17.11
C THR A 62 -0.80 -7.89 -18.35
N ALA A 63 -1.11 -7.38 -19.54
CA ALA A 63 -0.36 -7.72 -20.76
C ALA A 63 1.10 -7.21 -20.71
N ALA A 64 1.33 -6.00 -20.19
CA ALA A 64 2.68 -5.47 -19.98
C ALA A 64 3.47 -6.28 -18.94
N ALA A 65 2.81 -6.69 -17.86
CA ALA A 65 3.37 -7.58 -16.85
C ALA A 65 3.81 -8.91 -17.46
N LEU A 66 2.95 -9.58 -18.24
CA LEU A 66 3.29 -10.83 -18.92
C LEU A 66 4.51 -10.68 -19.83
N LYS A 67 4.62 -9.58 -20.58
CA LYS A 67 5.80 -9.29 -21.41
C LYS A 67 7.07 -9.18 -20.56
N LEU A 68 7.00 -8.49 -19.41
CA LEU A 68 8.12 -8.39 -18.47
C LEU A 68 8.50 -9.75 -17.87
N VAL A 69 7.52 -10.58 -17.50
CA VAL A 69 7.78 -11.95 -17.01
C VAL A 69 8.46 -12.77 -18.10
N ARG A 70 7.93 -12.76 -19.33
CA ARG A 70 8.49 -13.53 -20.46
C ARG A 70 9.88 -13.09 -20.91
N LYS A 71 10.30 -11.85 -20.61
CA LYS A 71 11.67 -11.39 -20.82
C LYS A 71 12.69 -12.23 -20.03
N TYR A 72 12.33 -12.67 -18.83
CA TYR A 72 13.20 -13.45 -17.94
C TYR A 72 12.83 -14.94 -17.93
N TYR A 73 11.57 -15.26 -18.17
CA TYR A 73 11.03 -16.62 -18.19
C TYR A 73 10.19 -16.82 -19.46
N PRO A 74 10.81 -17.11 -20.62
CA PRO A 74 10.14 -17.11 -21.93
C PRO A 74 8.92 -18.02 -22.03
N THR A 75 8.89 -19.09 -21.25
CA THR A 75 7.79 -20.06 -21.19
C THR A 75 6.67 -19.66 -20.23
N ALA A 76 6.78 -18.55 -19.49
CA ALA A 76 5.75 -18.14 -18.54
C ALA A 76 4.38 -17.93 -19.22
N GLY A 77 3.35 -18.55 -18.63
CA GLY A 77 1.98 -18.57 -19.19
C GLY A 77 1.81 -19.45 -20.44
N VAL A 78 2.84 -20.23 -20.81
CA VAL A 78 2.80 -21.29 -21.83
C VAL A 78 3.22 -22.59 -21.14
N ASN A 79 2.68 -23.75 -21.55
CA ASN A 79 3.06 -25.06 -21.01
C ASN A 79 2.98 -25.20 -19.46
N ASN A 80 2.13 -24.41 -18.80
CA ASN A 80 1.90 -24.47 -17.35
C ASN A 80 3.17 -24.26 -16.49
N GLN A 81 4.07 -23.34 -16.89
CA GLN A 81 5.26 -22.96 -16.13
C GLN A 81 5.14 -21.55 -15.51
N PRO A 82 4.33 -21.36 -14.45
CA PRO A 82 4.18 -20.06 -13.81
C PRO A 82 5.31 -19.77 -12.82
N ILE A 83 5.53 -18.48 -12.54
CA ILE A 83 6.36 -18.04 -11.41
C ILE A 83 5.54 -18.17 -10.14
N LYS A 84 5.97 -19.03 -9.22
CA LYS A 84 5.30 -19.24 -7.93
C LYS A 84 5.53 -18.03 -7.03
N ILE A 85 4.47 -17.57 -6.37
CA ILE A 85 4.49 -16.46 -5.42
C ILE A 85 3.73 -16.90 -4.16
N ASN A 86 4.37 -16.87 -3.01
CA ASN A 86 3.75 -17.06 -1.71
C ASN A 86 3.34 -15.71 -1.14
N LEU A 87 2.04 -15.45 -1.10
CA LEU A 87 1.49 -14.19 -0.61
C LEU A 87 0.95 -14.34 0.81
N LEU A 88 1.51 -13.55 1.71
CA LEU A 88 1.23 -13.56 3.13
C LEU A 88 0.07 -12.63 3.49
N TRP A 89 -0.97 -13.17 4.13
CA TRP A 89 -2.06 -12.40 4.74
C TRP A 89 -2.62 -13.08 6.00
N GLY A 90 -3.19 -12.29 6.90
CA GLY A 90 -3.50 -12.70 8.28
C GLY A 90 -4.91 -13.21 8.54
N SER A 91 -5.00 -14.17 9.46
CA SER A 91 -6.22 -14.73 10.04
C SER A 91 -6.03 -14.98 11.55
N PRO A 92 -7.09 -15.18 12.36
CA PRO A 92 -8.52 -15.18 12.02
C PRO A 92 -9.08 -13.78 11.68
N GLY A 93 -10.28 -13.71 11.12
CA GLY A 93 -11.10 -12.49 11.12
C GLY A 93 -10.87 -11.47 10.01
N ASN A 94 -10.14 -11.79 8.93
CA ASN A 94 -9.92 -10.85 7.82
C ASN A 94 -10.50 -11.35 6.48
N THR A 95 -11.83 -11.36 6.39
CA THR A 95 -12.59 -11.74 5.18
C THR A 95 -12.28 -10.83 3.98
N ARG A 96 -11.93 -9.56 4.24
CA ARG A 96 -11.50 -8.60 3.21
C ARG A 96 -10.22 -9.08 2.53
N ARG A 97 -9.16 -9.39 3.29
CA ARG A 97 -7.90 -9.92 2.74
C ARG A 97 -8.09 -11.28 2.04
N ALA A 98 -8.99 -12.13 2.53
CA ALA A 98 -9.36 -13.36 1.81
C ALA A 98 -9.97 -13.06 0.43
N SER A 99 -10.84 -12.06 0.34
CA SER A 99 -11.46 -11.63 -0.92
C SER A 99 -10.45 -10.94 -1.86
N GLU A 100 -9.54 -10.12 -1.31
CA GLU A 100 -8.40 -9.55 -2.04
C GLU A 100 -7.52 -10.65 -2.63
N ALA A 101 -7.14 -11.66 -1.83
CA ALA A 101 -6.32 -12.78 -2.26
C ALA A 101 -6.95 -13.55 -3.43
N ALA A 102 -8.26 -13.79 -3.39
CA ALA A 102 -8.96 -14.48 -4.48
C ALA A 102 -8.89 -13.70 -5.81
N MET A 103 -9.07 -12.38 -5.78
CA MET A 103 -8.94 -11.52 -6.97
C MET A 103 -7.49 -11.47 -7.47
N VAL A 104 -6.51 -11.34 -6.57
CA VAL A 104 -5.09 -11.35 -6.91
C VAL A 104 -4.70 -12.66 -7.58
N ILE A 105 -5.07 -13.80 -7.01
CA ILE A 105 -4.80 -15.13 -7.61
C ILE A 105 -5.34 -15.21 -9.05
N ALA A 106 -6.56 -14.73 -9.27
CA ALA A 106 -7.20 -14.80 -10.58
C ALA A 106 -6.53 -13.89 -11.63
N GLU A 107 -6.14 -12.66 -11.26
CA GLU A 107 -5.53 -11.71 -12.19
C GLU A 107 -4.04 -12.01 -12.44
N GLU A 108 -3.27 -12.33 -11.41
CA GLU A 108 -1.84 -12.63 -11.52
C GLU A 108 -1.56 -13.88 -12.37
N LYS A 109 -2.50 -14.84 -12.39
CA LYS A 109 -2.47 -15.99 -13.30
C LYS A 109 -2.34 -15.57 -14.77
N LYS A 110 -3.01 -14.48 -15.17
CA LYS A 110 -2.98 -13.95 -16.54
C LYS A 110 -1.63 -13.30 -16.87
N ALA A 111 -0.87 -12.88 -15.86
CA ALA A 111 0.47 -12.32 -16.00
C ALA A 111 1.61 -13.36 -15.90
N GLY A 112 1.28 -14.65 -15.74
CA GLY A 112 2.25 -15.74 -15.68
C GLY A 112 2.72 -16.09 -14.27
N PHE A 113 2.01 -15.63 -13.24
CA PHE A 113 2.27 -15.97 -11.84
C PHE A 113 1.30 -17.05 -11.33
N ALA A 114 1.75 -17.86 -10.38
CA ALA A 114 0.91 -18.76 -9.60
C ALA A 114 1.00 -18.33 -8.13
N VAL A 115 0.01 -17.55 -7.70
CA VAL A 115 -0.06 -17.03 -6.34
C VAL A 115 -0.69 -18.06 -5.41
N THR A 116 0.01 -18.38 -4.32
CA THR A 116 -0.49 -19.18 -3.19
C THR A 116 -0.68 -18.24 -2.00
N ALA A 117 -1.92 -18.10 -1.54
CA ALA A 117 -2.27 -17.14 -0.49
C ALA A 117 -3.24 -17.75 0.54
N PRO A 118 -2.82 -18.74 1.35
CA PRO A 118 -3.65 -19.28 2.41
C PRO A 118 -3.76 -18.31 3.59
N ALA A 119 -4.90 -18.37 4.28
CA ALA A 119 -5.10 -17.71 5.56
C ALA A 119 -4.00 -18.13 6.54
N THR A 120 -3.24 -17.17 7.08
CA THR A 120 -2.11 -17.47 7.95
C THR A 120 -2.37 -17.00 9.38
N SER A 121 -2.42 -17.94 10.33
CA SER A 121 -2.42 -17.63 11.77
C SER A 121 -1.04 -17.13 12.21
N GLY A 122 -1.02 -16.18 13.15
CA GLY A 122 0.23 -15.55 13.63
C GLY A 122 0.96 -14.72 12.57
N TRP A 123 0.24 -14.26 11.53
CA TRP A 123 0.78 -13.52 10.38
C TRP A 123 1.73 -12.36 10.73
N GLY A 124 1.45 -11.63 11.81
CA GLY A 124 2.30 -10.50 12.24
C GLY A 124 3.73 -10.92 12.57
N GLY A 125 3.93 -12.13 13.11
CA GLY A 125 5.26 -12.67 13.42
C GLY A 125 5.95 -13.34 12.22
N LYS A 126 5.44 -13.15 11.01
CA LYS A 126 5.96 -13.77 9.77
C LYS A 126 6.30 -12.75 8.68
N LEU A 127 6.16 -11.46 8.97
CA LEU A 127 6.30 -10.39 7.99
C LEU A 127 7.72 -10.31 7.39
N ASP A 128 8.73 -10.65 8.19
CA ASP A 128 10.15 -10.70 7.84
C ASP A 128 10.61 -12.10 7.38
N SER A 129 9.70 -13.06 7.29
CA SER A 129 10.04 -14.43 6.91
C SER A 129 10.29 -14.53 5.40
N SER A 130 11.44 -15.10 5.04
CA SER A 130 11.79 -15.43 3.65
C SER A 130 10.93 -16.53 3.02
N ALA A 131 9.97 -17.11 3.76
CA ALA A 131 9.00 -18.06 3.23
C ALA A 131 7.96 -17.40 2.29
N TYR A 132 7.87 -16.07 2.30
CA TYR A 132 6.88 -15.29 1.55
C TYR A 132 7.55 -14.31 0.59
N ASP A 133 6.93 -14.13 -0.57
CA ASP A 133 7.42 -13.27 -1.65
C ASP A 133 6.74 -11.88 -1.66
N ALA A 134 5.55 -11.80 -1.06
CA ALA A 134 4.75 -10.59 -0.95
C ALA A 134 3.80 -10.68 0.25
N HIS A 135 3.30 -9.53 0.74
CA HIS A 135 2.34 -9.50 1.84
C HIS A 135 1.31 -8.38 1.73
N PHE A 136 0.09 -8.60 2.21
CA PHE A 136 -0.89 -7.53 2.44
C PHE A 136 -0.65 -6.87 3.77
N PHE A 137 -0.26 -5.60 3.75
CA PHE A 137 -0.03 -4.83 4.97
C PHE A 137 -0.86 -3.55 4.97
N ILE A 138 -1.09 -2.99 6.16
CA ILE A 138 -1.67 -1.66 6.33
C ILE A 138 -0.75 -0.88 7.26
N PHE A 139 -0.54 0.39 6.94
CA PHE A 139 0.16 1.34 7.80
C PHE A 139 -0.84 2.39 8.26
N ASP A 140 -0.79 2.74 9.54
CA ASP A 140 -1.57 3.83 10.09
C ASP A 140 -0.69 5.07 10.27
N SER A 141 -1.21 6.23 9.89
CA SER A 141 -0.58 7.50 10.25
C SER A 141 -0.90 7.83 11.70
N THR A 142 0.12 8.03 12.53
CA THR A 142 -0.02 8.33 13.97
C THR A 142 0.42 9.75 14.32
N ALA A 143 1.01 10.47 13.37
CA ALA A 143 1.53 11.81 13.59
C ALA A 143 1.55 12.63 12.29
N ALA A 144 1.80 13.93 12.46
CA ALA A 144 1.80 14.88 11.36
C ALA A 144 2.93 14.64 10.36
N LEU A 145 2.64 15.01 9.13
CA LEU A 145 3.40 14.84 7.89
C LEU A 145 4.89 15.30 7.88
N GLN A 146 5.38 15.91 8.96
CA GLN A 146 6.76 16.39 9.17
C GLN A 146 7.70 15.30 9.71
N ASP A 147 7.19 14.33 10.44
CA ASP A 147 7.96 13.46 11.35
C ASP A 147 8.78 12.36 10.67
N GLY A 148 8.73 12.27 9.34
CA GLY A 148 9.37 11.18 8.61
C GLY A 148 8.84 9.81 9.03
N GLN A 149 7.57 9.67 9.47
CA GLN A 149 6.98 8.40 9.90
C GLN A 149 7.23 7.26 8.89
N ALA A 150 7.13 7.59 7.61
CA ALA A 150 7.36 6.66 6.51
C ALA A 150 8.81 6.14 6.43
N CYS A 151 9.79 6.81 7.04
CA CYS A 151 11.15 6.30 7.19
C CYS A 151 11.21 5.08 8.11
N GLY A 152 10.29 4.94 9.07
CA GLY A 152 10.15 3.71 9.84
C GLY A 152 9.80 2.50 8.97
N ILE A 153 9.22 2.73 7.79
CA ILE A 153 8.78 1.70 6.83
C ILE A 153 9.86 1.43 5.78
N TYR A 154 10.44 2.50 5.20
CA TYR A 154 11.28 2.38 4.00
C TYR A 154 12.78 2.56 4.22
N LYS A 155 13.21 3.11 5.37
CA LYS A 155 14.65 3.17 5.69
C LYS A 155 15.17 1.74 5.87
N SER A 156 16.40 1.47 5.44
CA SER A 156 17.05 0.16 5.57
C SER A 156 17.05 -0.37 7.01
N THR A 157 17.14 0.53 8.00
CA THR A 157 17.11 0.23 9.44
C THR A 157 15.76 0.51 10.12
N GLY A 158 14.71 0.76 9.35
CA GLY A 158 13.38 1.05 9.88
C GLY A 158 12.72 -0.19 10.50
N GLY A 159 12.13 -0.05 11.69
CA GLY A 159 11.49 -1.17 12.41
C GLY A 159 10.25 -1.75 11.71
N GLY A 160 9.67 -1.03 10.76
CA GLY A 160 8.57 -1.49 9.90
C GLY A 160 9.01 -1.99 8.53
N ASN A 161 10.32 -2.09 8.26
CA ASN A 161 10.86 -2.57 7.00
C ASN A 161 10.89 -4.11 6.95
N TYR A 162 9.72 -4.71 6.83
CA TYR A 162 9.58 -6.18 6.83
C TYR A 162 10.10 -6.86 5.57
N ILE A 163 10.24 -6.13 4.46
CA ILE A 163 10.68 -6.69 3.18
C ILE A 163 12.19 -6.61 2.98
N GLY A 164 12.95 -6.11 3.97
CA GLY A 164 14.39 -5.92 3.86
C GLY A 164 14.78 -4.93 2.75
N TYR A 165 13.95 -3.92 2.50
CA TYR A 165 14.22 -2.92 1.47
C TYR A 165 15.47 -2.11 1.84
N ASN A 166 16.42 -2.00 0.91
CA ASN A 166 17.68 -1.33 1.16
C ASN A 166 18.05 -0.47 -0.06
N ASN A 167 17.83 0.84 0.06
CA ASN A 167 18.20 1.81 -0.95
C ASN A 167 18.84 3.02 -0.25
N SER A 168 20.13 3.25 -0.51
CA SER A 168 20.90 4.34 0.11
C SER A 168 20.37 5.73 -0.22
N GLN A 169 19.65 5.90 -1.34
CA GLN A 169 19.01 7.16 -1.70
C GLN A 169 17.79 7.43 -0.81
N VAL A 170 17.04 6.39 -0.44
CA VAL A 170 15.94 6.48 0.53
C VAL A 170 16.48 6.79 1.91
N ASP A 171 17.54 6.12 2.33
CA ASP A 171 18.19 6.39 3.62
C ASP A 171 18.67 7.84 3.73
N ALA A 172 19.33 8.36 2.69
CA ALA A 172 19.80 9.75 2.66
C ALA A 172 18.65 10.78 2.66
N VAL A 173 17.49 10.46 2.07
CA VAL A 173 16.30 11.31 2.17
C VAL A 173 15.72 11.25 3.59
N CYS A 174 15.69 10.08 4.20
CA CYS A 174 15.23 9.91 5.57
C CYS A 174 16.09 10.62 6.60
N GLU A 175 17.42 10.60 6.44
CA GLU A 175 18.33 11.41 7.26
C GLU A 175 17.98 12.90 7.20
N LYS A 176 17.67 13.43 6.01
CA LYS A 176 17.26 14.83 5.85
C LYS A 176 15.90 15.14 6.49
N LEU A 177 14.94 14.23 6.35
CA LEU A 177 13.61 14.37 6.97
C LEU A 177 13.71 14.37 8.51
N GLN A 178 14.62 13.59 9.07
CA GLN A 178 14.75 13.38 10.51
C GLN A 178 15.75 14.34 11.19
N ALA A 179 16.58 15.05 10.41
CA ALA A 179 17.64 15.89 10.97
C ALA A 179 17.13 17.14 11.71
N LYS A 180 16.02 17.75 11.25
CA LYS A 180 15.46 18.99 11.81
C LYS A 180 14.02 19.20 11.35
N GLN A 181 13.33 20.12 12.01
CA GLN A 181 12.07 20.66 11.49
C GLN A 181 12.28 21.32 10.13
N LEU A 182 11.44 20.98 9.16
CA LEU A 182 11.49 21.51 7.80
C LEU A 182 10.34 22.50 7.56
N SER A 183 10.34 23.23 6.45
CA SER A 183 9.11 23.85 5.96
C SER A 183 8.16 22.79 5.38
N PRO A 184 6.84 23.02 5.33
CA PRO A 184 5.89 22.08 4.73
C PRO A 184 6.21 21.71 3.27
N SER A 185 6.71 22.66 2.48
CA SER A 185 7.08 22.43 1.08
C SER A 185 8.35 21.57 0.94
N GLU A 186 9.35 21.78 1.80
CA GLU A 186 10.56 20.94 1.84
C GLU A 186 10.24 19.51 2.26
N ALA A 187 9.43 19.33 3.32
CA ALA A 187 9.00 18.01 3.79
C ALA A 187 8.22 17.27 2.69
N ARG A 188 7.27 17.94 2.01
CA ARG A 188 6.52 17.37 0.89
C ARG A 188 7.45 16.93 -0.25
N ARG A 189 8.42 17.76 -0.63
CA ARG A 189 9.39 17.43 -1.70
C ARG A 189 10.23 16.22 -1.34
N LEU A 190 10.79 16.16 -0.13
CA LEU A 190 11.59 15.01 0.31
C LEU A 190 10.77 13.73 0.37
N ARG A 191 9.54 13.78 0.90
CA ARG A 191 8.65 12.60 0.92
C ARG A 191 8.29 12.12 -0.49
N MET A 192 8.02 13.04 -1.41
CA MET A 192 7.76 12.67 -2.81
C MET A 192 9.00 12.02 -3.45
N THR A 193 10.21 12.54 -3.19
CA THR A 193 11.46 11.94 -3.66
C THR A 193 11.68 10.54 -3.07
N MET A 194 11.44 10.35 -1.78
CA MET A 194 11.53 9.05 -1.13
C MET A 194 10.57 8.05 -1.78
N GLU A 195 9.28 8.40 -1.91
CA GLU A 195 8.31 7.49 -2.51
C GLU A 195 8.61 7.24 -3.99
N LYS A 196 9.18 8.21 -4.71
CA LYS A 196 9.68 7.98 -6.07
C LYS A 196 10.70 6.85 -6.14
N TYR A 197 11.69 6.83 -5.25
CA TYR A 197 12.66 5.72 -5.21
C TYR A 197 11.99 4.38 -4.87
N VAL A 198 11.11 4.38 -3.87
CA VAL A 198 10.33 3.19 -3.46
C VAL A 198 9.48 2.63 -4.61
N MET A 199 8.80 3.51 -5.36
CA MET A 199 7.97 3.16 -6.51
C MET A 199 8.82 2.74 -7.72
N ASP A 200 9.98 3.37 -7.95
CA ASP A 200 10.92 2.99 -9.00
C ASP A 200 11.46 1.58 -8.77
N ASP A 201 11.75 1.23 -7.52
CA ASP A 201 12.17 -0.11 -7.10
C ASP A 201 11.02 -1.13 -7.03
N ALA A 202 9.77 -0.69 -7.21
CA ALA A 202 8.58 -1.52 -7.12
C ALA A 202 8.49 -2.25 -5.76
N ALA A 203 8.84 -1.57 -4.67
CA ALA A 203 8.85 -2.15 -3.33
C ALA A 203 7.44 -2.31 -2.74
N VAL A 204 6.51 -1.44 -3.14
CA VAL A 204 5.13 -1.40 -2.63
C VAL A 204 4.19 -0.80 -3.68
N ALA A 205 2.90 -1.15 -3.62
CA ALA A 205 1.85 -0.41 -4.30
C ALA A 205 0.66 -0.23 -3.34
N GLY A 206 0.20 1.00 -3.17
CA GLY A 206 -1.02 1.26 -2.42
C GLY A 206 -2.27 0.77 -3.17
N ILE A 207 -3.27 0.31 -2.44
CA ILE A 207 -4.53 -0.23 -2.98
C ILE A 207 -5.68 0.71 -2.65
N PHE A 208 -5.98 0.91 -1.36
CA PHE A 208 -7.03 1.79 -0.86
C PHE A 208 -6.65 2.35 0.52
N GLN A 209 -7.34 3.41 0.92
CA GLN A 209 -7.41 3.82 2.33
C GLN A 209 -8.52 3.04 3.03
N ASN A 210 -8.26 2.50 4.22
CA ASN A 210 -9.29 1.79 4.96
C ASN A 210 -10.41 2.77 5.37
N PRO A 211 -11.68 2.42 5.12
CA PRO A 211 -12.79 3.18 5.69
C PRO A 211 -12.78 3.00 7.20
N ASN A 212 -12.95 4.10 7.93
CA ASN A 212 -13.23 4.08 9.35
C ASN A 212 -14.75 4.21 9.55
N VAL A 213 -15.35 3.27 10.29
CA VAL A 213 -16.77 3.29 10.61
C VAL A 213 -16.93 3.41 12.12
N SER A 214 -17.46 4.55 12.56
CA SER A 214 -17.77 4.83 13.95
C SER A 214 -19.27 4.97 14.11
N ALA A 215 -19.82 4.45 15.20
CA ALA A 215 -21.22 4.60 15.57
C ALA A 215 -21.30 5.00 17.06
N TRP A 216 -22.25 5.85 17.38
CA TRP A 216 -22.51 6.33 18.74
C TRP A 216 -23.99 6.62 18.92
N ASP A 217 -24.40 6.78 20.18
CA ASP A 217 -25.78 7.14 20.55
C ASP A 217 -26.14 8.52 19.98
N SER A 218 -27.35 8.69 19.43
CA SER A 218 -27.76 9.95 18.81
C SER A 218 -27.81 11.15 19.77
N ALA A 219 -27.89 10.93 21.08
CA ALA A 219 -27.81 11.98 22.10
C ALA A 219 -26.36 12.45 22.32
N LEU A 220 -25.36 11.62 22.03
CA LEU A 220 -23.95 11.97 22.20
C LEU A 220 -23.50 12.95 21.11
N SER A 221 -23.18 14.17 21.51
CA SER A 221 -22.76 15.28 20.66
C SER A 221 -21.28 15.62 20.86
N GLY A 222 -20.70 16.37 19.92
CA GLY A 222 -19.32 16.86 20.00
C GLY A 222 -18.25 15.92 19.43
N ILE A 223 -18.62 14.79 18.81
CA ILE A 223 -17.65 13.87 18.19
C ILE A 223 -17.11 14.47 16.88
N LYS A 224 -15.77 14.51 16.74
CA LYS A 224 -15.09 14.97 15.52
C LYS A 224 -14.20 13.86 14.95
N PRO A 225 -14.14 13.65 13.62
CA PRO A 225 -13.23 12.68 13.02
C PRO A 225 -11.77 13.15 13.15
N GLY A 226 -10.91 12.26 13.63
CA GLY A 226 -9.46 12.48 13.73
C GLY A 226 -8.72 12.05 12.46
N GLN A 227 -7.66 12.77 12.13
CA GLN A 227 -6.81 12.47 10.95
C GLN A 227 -5.79 11.35 11.21
N TYR A 228 -5.42 11.13 12.47
CA TYR A 228 -4.39 10.17 12.88
C TYR A 228 -4.98 9.10 13.78
N SER A 229 -4.39 7.91 13.77
CA SER A 229 -4.76 6.83 14.69
C SER A 229 -4.23 7.11 16.10
N PRO A 230 -5.04 6.94 17.17
CA PRO A 230 -6.46 6.58 17.17
C PRO A 230 -7.36 7.73 16.71
N SER A 231 -8.24 7.46 15.72
CA SER A 231 -8.96 8.50 14.97
C SER A 231 -10.29 8.97 15.59
N LEU A 232 -10.81 8.30 16.62
CA LEU A 232 -12.10 8.66 17.22
C LEU A 232 -11.94 9.46 18.52
N PHE A 233 -11.18 8.94 19.48
CA PHE A 233 -11.12 9.46 20.85
C PHE A 233 -10.26 10.71 21.03
N TRP A 234 -9.71 11.28 19.96
CA TRP A 234 -8.79 12.41 20.06
C TRP A 234 -9.43 13.68 20.63
N ASN A 235 -10.77 13.81 20.62
CA ASN A 235 -11.48 14.99 21.13
C ASN A 235 -12.51 14.65 22.23
N PHE A 236 -12.29 13.57 22.98
CA PHE A 236 -13.28 13.05 23.94
C PHE A 236 -13.74 14.06 25.00
N TRP A 237 -12.91 15.05 25.33
CA TRP A 237 -13.24 16.13 26.29
C TRP A 237 -14.30 17.11 25.78
N GLU A 238 -14.60 17.11 24.47
CA GLU A 238 -15.66 17.92 23.87
C GLU A 238 -17.01 17.18 23.84
N TRP A 239 -17.00 15.88 24.16
CA TRP A 239 -18.18 15.04 24.05
C TRP A 239 -19.14 15.28 25.22
N HIS A 240 -20.44 15.32 24.92
CA HIS A 240 -21.48 15.51 25.92
C HIS A 240 -22.79 14.85 25.48
N TYR A 241 -23.58 14.44 26.47
CA TYR A 241 -24.97 14.01 26.31
C TYR A 241 -25.91 15.19 26.51
#